data_AF-A0A6N6LAY1-F1
#
_entry.id   AF-A0A6N6LAY1-F1
#
_cell.length_a   1.000
_cell.length_b   1.000
_cell.length_c   1.000
_cell.angle_alpha   90.00
_cell.angle_beta   90.00
_cell.angle_gamma   90.00
#
_symmetry.space_group_name_H-M   'P 1'
#
loop_
_entity.id
_entity.type
_entity.pdbx_description
1 polymer ?
#
loop_
_entity_poly.entity_id
_entity_poly.type
_entity_poly.pdbx_seq_one_letter_code
_entity_poly.pdbx_strand_id
1 'polypeptide(L)'
;MTEACPDHEALSALADGVLLASAEEGVRTHVARCPACAARLVELQALSEALRGLPRESLGFDLGARIESRLPARAQPTPQRRWRLGWRSLVPLAGAAAALVLGLRLGVSLVSAGPVQTAVLPAVQAMSVFDAVPPGNLCPRPHACLLVSVSR
;
A
#
# COMPACT_ATOMS: atom_id res chain seq x y z
N MET A 1 30.28 -9.65 18.92
CA MET A 1 29.06 -10.29 18.40
C MET A 1 28.29 -9.22 17.65
N THR A 2 28.40 -9.19 16.33
CA THR A 2 27.74 -8.22 15.46
C THR A 2 26.39 -8.79 15.04
N GLU A 3 25.40 -8.73 15.91
CA GLU A 3 24.01 -8.85 15.46
C GLU A 3 23.71 -7.67 14.55
N ALA A 4 23.11 -7.94 13.38
CA ALA A 4 22.70 -6.89 12.46
C ALA A 4 21.70 -5.94 13.17
N CYS A 5 21.92 -4.64 13.04
CA CYS A 5 20.97 -3.65 13.57
C CYS A 5 19.62 -3.77 12.85
N PRO A 6 18.50 -3.52 13.55
CA PRO A 6 17.18 -3.45 12.92
C PRO A 6 17.15 -2.33 11.89
N ASP A 7 16.31 -2.51 10.86
CA ASP A 7 16.09 -1.47 9.87
C ASP A 7 15.44 -0.22 10.50
N HIS A 8 15.66 0.94 9.89
CA HIS A 8 15.11 2.22 10.29
C HIS A 8 13.57 2.19 10.36
N GLU A 9 12.91 1.47 9.45
CA GLU A 9 11.45 1.32 9.47
C GLU A 9 10.97 0.65 10.76
N ALA A 10 11.66 -0.39 11.24
CA ALA A 10 11.32 -1.05 12.50
C ALA A 10 11.53 -0.15 13.72
N LEU A 11 12.56 0.70 13.71
CA LEU A 11 12.77 1.71 14.77
C LEU A 11 11.70 2.81 14.73
N SER A 12 11.30 3.26 13.54
CA SER A 12 10.20 4.23 13.38
C SER A 12 8.88 3.65 13.86
N ALA A 13 8.55 2.43 13.42
CA ALA A 13 7.35 1.73 13.84
C ALA A 13 7.30 1.53 15.38
N LEU A 14 8.47 1.38 16.03
CA LEU A 14 8.56 1.29 17.48
C LEU A 14 8.30 2.64 18.15
N ALA A 15 8.80 3.73 17.56
CA ALA A 15 8.50 5.09 18.03
C ALA A 15 7.01 5.44 17.89
N ASP A 16 6.37 4.96 16.82
CA ASP A 16 4.96 5.22 16.52
C ASP A 16 4.00 4.26 17.25
N GLY A 17 4.51 3.16 17.83
CA GLY A 17 3.71 2.17 18.56
C GLY A 17 2.86 1.26 17.66
N VAL A 18 3.32 1.00 16.44
CA VAL A 18 2.54 0.26 15.41
C VAL A 18 3.10 -1.14 15.08
N LEU A 19 4.12 -1.62 15.81
CA LEU A 19 4.61 -2.98 15.66
C LEU A 19 3.64 -4.03 16.23
N LEU A 20 3.67 -5.21 15.62
CA LEU A 20 3.12 -6.42 16.20
C LEU A 20 3.94 -6.82 17.44
N ALA A 21 3.27 -7.34 18.48
CA ALA A 21 3.88 -7.65 19.77
C ALA A 21 5.17 -8.52 19.67
N SER A 22 5.22 -9.48 18.74
CA SER A 22 6.39 -10.35 18.55
C SER A 22 7.60 -9.62 17.97
N ALA A 23 7.39 -8.65 17.07
CA ALA A 23 8.46 -7.84 16.49
C ALA A 23 8.91 -6.75 17.46
N GLU A 24 7.98 -6.17 18.21
CA GLU A 24 8.23 -5.12 19.21
C GLU A 24 9.22 -5.58 20.29
N GLU A 25 9.02 -6.78 20.85
CA GLU A 25 9.90 -7.34 21.88
C GLU A 25 11.34 -7.55 21.38
N GLY A 26 11.49 -8.01 20.13
CA GLY A 26 12.79 -8.21 19.50
C GLY A 26 13.54 -6.90 19.31
N VAL A 27 12.86 -5.87 18.78
CA VAL A 27 13.46 -4.54 18.57
C VAL A 27 13.79 -3.87 19.91
N ARG A 28 12.91 -3.98 20.93
CA ARG A 28 13.19 -3.46 22.28
C ARG A 28 14.41 -4.12 22.92
N THR A 29 14.51 -5.44 22.81
CA THR A 29 15.66 -6.20 23.32
C THR A 29 16.96 -5.75 22.65
N HIS A 30 16.93 -5.48 21.34
CA HIS A 30 18.08 -4.96 20.62
C HIS A 30 18.44 -3.53 21.07
N VAL A 31 17.46 -2.63 21.15
CA VAL A 31 17.65 -1.23 21.57
C VAL A 31 18.25 -1.16 22.98
N ALA A 32 17.87 -2.06 23.89
CA ALA A 32 18.46 -2.14 25.23
C ALA A 32 19.95 -2.50 25.23
N ARG A 33 20.47 -3.10 24.15
CA ARG A 33 21.87 -3.57 24.03
C ARG A 33 22.70 -2.73 23.07
N CYS A 34 22.07 -1.99 22.15
CA CYS A 34 22.73 -1.20 21.11
C CYS A 34 22.55 0.31 21.37
N PRO A 35 23.60 1.04 21.79
CA PRO A 35 23.50 2.46 22.11
C PRO A 35 23.20 3.33 20.88
N ALA A 36 23.63 2.91 19.68
CA ALA A 36 23.33 3.63 18.44
C ALA A 36 21.83 3.59 18.10
N CYS A 37 21.20 2.41 18.22
CA CYS A 37 19.76 2.27 18.01
C CYS A 37 18.95 2.96 19.12
N ALA A 38 19.43 2.97 20.36
CA ALA A 38 18.82 3.72 21.45
C ALA A 38 18.83 5.24 21.20
N ALA A 39 19.98 5.80 20.79
CA ALA A 39 20.07 7.21 20.44
C ALA A 39 19.12 7.56 19.28
N ARG A 40 19.07 6.71 18.24
CA ARG A 40 18.19 6.92 17.09
C ARG A 40 16.70 6.88 17.49
N LEU A 41 16.31 5.97 18.37
CA LEU A 41 14.94 5.89 18.86
C LEU A 41 14.54 7.17 19.63
N VAL A 42 15.45 7.71 20.44
CA VAL A 42 15.23 8.99 21.15
C VAL A 42 15.02 10.14 20.17
N GLU A 43 15.81 10.22 19.09
CA GLU A 43 15.62 11.23 18.03
C GLU A 43 14.24 11.14 17.38
N LEU A 44 13.80 9.92 17.04
CA LEU A 44 12.48 9.67 16.44
C LEU A 44 11.34 10.06 17.40
N GLN A 45 11.47 9.72 18.67
CA GLN A 45 10.49 10.10 19.70
C GLN A 45 10.43 11.62 19.90
N ALA A 46 11.57 12.31 19.94
CA ALA A 46 11.63 13.76 20.04
C ALA A 46 10.96 14.45 18.84
N LEU A 47 11.17 13.93 17.62
CA LEU A 47 10.49 14.41 16.42
C LEU A 47 8.97 14.21 16.51
N SER A 48 8.53 13.01 16.91
CA SER A 48 7.10 12.70 17.08
C SER A 48 6.44 13.65 18.07
N GLU A 49 7.11 13.95 19.18
CA GLU A 49 6.59 14.87 20.19
C GLU A 49 6.55 16.32 19.68
N ALA A 50 7.56 16.77 18.95
CA ALA A 50 7.57 18.09 18.32
C ALA A 50 6.41 18.25 17.32
N LEU A 51 6.11 17.19 16.54
CA LEU A 51 4.98 17.18 15.61
C LEU A 51 3.63 17.20 16.33
N ARG A 52 3.49 16.49 17.45
CA ARG A 52 2.26 16.54 18.27
C ARG A 52 2.02 17.90 18.91
N GLY A 53 3.09 18.64 19.18
CA GLY A 53 3.05 20.00 19.73
C GLY A 53 2.62 21.07 18.72
N LEU A 54 2.51 20.73 17.42
CA LEU A 54 2.05 21.69 16.41
C LEU A 54 0.58 22.09 16.65
N PRO A 55 0.22 23.35 16.37
CA PRO A 55 -1.17 23.79 16.46
C PRO A 55 -2.04 22.95 15.52
N ARG A 56 -3.16 22.44 16.03
CA ARG A 56 -4.14 21.74 15.23
C ARG A 56 -4.98 22.78 14.48
N GLU A 57 -4.82 22.82 13.17
CA GLU A 57 -5.69 23.65 12.33
C GLU A 57 -7.11 23.10 12.37
N SER A 58 -8.07 23.92 12.79
CA SER A 58 -9.48 23.57 12.69
C SER A 58 -9.94 23.80 11.26
N LEU A 59 -10.40 22.76 10.59
CA LEU A 59 -11.14 22.93 9.35
C LEU A 59 -12.39 23.75 9.69
N GLY A 60 -12.56 24.95 9.12
CA GLY A 60 -13.68 25.87 9.39
C GLY A 60 -15.07 25.34 8.96
N PHE A 61 -15.19 24.02 8.78
CA PHE A 61 -16.38 23.27 8.42
C PHE A 61 -16.24 21.83 8.92
N ASP A 62 -17.37 21.15 9.09
CA ASP A 62 -17.40 19.75 9.51
C ASP A 62 -17.05 18.82 8.34
N LEU A 63 -15.79 18.35 8.32
CA LEU A 63 -15.32 17.35 7.36
C LEU A 63 -15.94 15.96 7.61
N GLY A 64 -16.23 15.60 8.87
CA GLY A 64 -16.83 14.32 9.23
C GLY A 64 -18.19 14.15 8.58
N ALA A 65 -19.08 15.14 8.74
CA ALA A 65 -20.38 15.15 8.09
C ALA A 65 -20.28 15.07 6.55
N ARG A 66 -19.29 15.73 5.95
CA ARG A 66 -19.06 15.64 4.50
C ARG A 66 -18.62 14.24 4.07
N ILE A 67 -17.70 13.61 4.80
CA ILE A 67 -17.23 12.25 4.50
C ILE A 67 -18.36 11.24 4.67
N GLU A 68 -19.12 11.31 5.77
CA GLU A 68 -20.25 10.42 6.02
C GLU A 68 -21.30 10.50 4.92
N SER A 69 -21.59 11.70 4.42
CA SER A 69 -22.52 11.89 3.29
C SER A 69 -22.05 11.27 1.97
N ARG A 70 -20.73 11.01 1.83
CA ARG A 70 -20.11 10.41 0.64
C ARG A 70 -19.85 8.93 0.80
N LEU A 71 -19.82 8.43 2.03
CA LEU A 71 -19.62 7.03 2.27
C LEU A 71 -20.85 6.26 1.77
N PRO A 72 -20.71 5.29 0.86
CA PRO A 72 -21.85 4.49 0.45
C PRO A 72 -22.44 3.86 1.70
N ALA A 73 -23.77 3.93 1.85
CA ALA A 73 -24.48 3.22 2.90
C ALA A 73 -23.96 1.78 2.90
N ARG A 74 -23.36 1.36 4.02
CA ARG A 74 -22.75 0.03 4.18
C ARG A 74 -23.80 -0.97 3.72
N ALA A 75 -23.58 -1.60 2.56
CA ALA A 75 -24.57 -2.47 1.96
C ALA A 75 -24.91 -3.55 2.98
N GLN A 76 -26.10 -3.46 3.57
CA GLN A 76 -26.58 -4.50 4.46
C GLN A 76 -26.66 -5.77 3.60
N PRO A 77 -26.10 -6.90 4.05
CA PRO A 77 -26.23 -8.14 3.31
C PRO A 77 -27.73 -8.43 3.18
N THR A 78 -28.26 -8.26 1.97
CA THR A 78 -29.65 -8.58 1.70
C THR A 78 -29.80 -10.08 1.94
N PRO A 79 -30.77 -10.52 2.78
CA PRO A 79 -30.98 -11.94 3.01
C PRO A 79 -31.30 -12.56 1.65
N GLN A 80 -30.38 -13.39 1.17
CA GLN A 80 -30.45 -13.98 -0.15
C GLN A 80 -31.78 -14.71 -0.30
N ARG A 81 -32.62 -14.09 -1.12
CA ARG A 81 -33.90 -14.53 -1.67
C ARG A 81 -33.91 -16.05 -1.80
N ARG A 82 -34.49 -16.74 -0.80
CA ARG A 82 -34.60 -18.20 -0.69
C ARG A 82 -34.85 -18.79 -2.07
N TRP A 83 -33.79 -19.41 -2.60
CA TRP A 83 -33.78 -20.00 -3.92
C TRP A 83 -34.90 -21.00 -3.98
N ARG A 84 -35.80 -20.79 -4.94
CA ARG A 84 -36.84 -21.75 -5.29
C ARG A 84 -36.13 -23.04 -5.70
N LEU A 85 -36.06 -23.99 -4.77
CA LEU A 85 -35.66 -25.36 -5.01
C LEU A 85 -36.72 -26.00 -5.93
N GLY A 86 -36.42 -26.01 -7.21
CA GLY A 86 -37.06 -26.79 -8.25
C GLY A 86 -36.07 -26.87 -9.39
N TRP A 87 -35.92 -28.06 -10.01
CA TRP A 87 -34.96 -28.60 -11.02
C TRP A 87 -33.88 -27.71 -11.68
N ARG A 88 -33.99 -26.39 -11.69
CA ARG A 88 -32.98 -25.38 -12.03
C ARG A 88 -31.76 -25.33 -11.09
N SER A 89 -31.78 -25.98 -9.93
CA SER A 89 -30.64 -25.99 -8.99
C SER A 89 -29.45 -26.85 -9.44
N LEU A 90 -29.59 -27.64 -10.51
CA LEU A 90 -28.50 -28.46 -11.07
C LEU A 90 -27.70 -27.74 -12.18
N VAL A 91 -28.25 -26.66 -12.75
CA VAL A 91 -27.56 -25.81 -13.74
C VAL A 91 -26.24 -25.20 -13.23
N PRO A 92 -26.14 -24.66 -11.99
CA PRO A 92 -24.90 -24.05 -11.53
C PRO A 92 -23.76 -25.06 -11.31
N LEU A 93 -24.08 -26.33 -11.02
CA LEU A 93 -23.05 -27.36 -10.81
C LEU A 93 -22.37 -27.75 -12.13
N ALA A 94 -23.13 -27.81 -13.24
CA ALA A 94 -22.59 -28.07 -14.57
C ALA A 94 -21.76 -26.89 -15.11
N GLY A 95 -22.17 -25.65 -14.82
CA GLY A 95 -21.42 -24.45 -15.22
C GLY A 95 -20.06 -24.32 -14.53
N ALA A 96 -19.98 -24.65 -13.24
CA ALA A 96 -18.73 -24.58 -12.47
C ALA A 96 -17.67 -25.56 -12.98
N ALA A 97 -18.06 -26.79 -13.32
CA ALA A 97 -17.14 -27.79 -13.86
C ALA A 97 -16.58 -27.38 -15.24
N ALA A 98 -17.44 -26.85 -16.12
CA ALA A 98 -17.01 -26.37 -17.44
C ALA A 98 -16.04 -25.18 -17.34
N ALA A 99 -16.29 -24.25 -16.42
CA ALA A 99 -15.41 -23.10 -16.18
C ALA A 99 -14.03 -23.52 -15.65
N LEU A 100 -13.98 -24.49 -14.72
CA LEU A 100 -12.71 -25.03 -14.20
C LEU A 100 -11.90 -25.73 -15.29
N VAL A 101 -12.53 -26.57 -16.11
CA VAL A 101 -11.85 -27.27 -17.22
C VAL A 101 -11.33 -26.26 -18.26
N LEU A 102 -12.15 -25.29 -18.65
CA LEU A 102 -11.75 -24.28 -19.63
C LEU A 102 -10.64 -23.38 -19.08
N GLY A 103 -10.75 -22.94 -17.82
CA GLY A 103 -9.73 -22.13 -17.15
C GLY A 103 -8.41 -22.87 -17.01
N LEU A 104 -8.43 -24.15 -16.60
CA LEU A 104 -7.22 -24.96 -16.47
C LEU A 104 -6.55 -25.18 -17.83
N ARG A 105 -7.35 -25.45 -18.87
CA ARG A 105 -6.85 -25.66 -20.24
C ARG A 105 -6.23 -24.39 -20.83
N LEU A 106 -6.88 -23.24 -20.65
CA LEU A 106 -6.34 -21.95 -21.08
C LEU A 106 -5.07 -21.57 -20.28
N GLY A 107 -5.07 -21.79 -18.96
CA GLY A 107 -3.92 -21.55 -18.11
C GLY A 107 -2.70 -22.38 -18.51
N VAL A 108 -2.87 -23.69 -18.74
CA VAL A 108 -1.78 -24.56 -19.20
C VAL A 108 -1.28 -24.11 -20.58
N SER A 109 -2.17 -23.69 -21.48
CA SER A 109 -1.77 -23.19 -22.80
C SER A 109 -0.98 -21.88 -22.73
N LEU A 110 -1.29 -21.00 -21.78
CA LEU A 110 -0.58 -19.73 -21.56
C LEU A 110 0.80 -19.93 -20.93
N VAL A 111 0.94 -20.91 -20.03
CA VAL A 111 2.23 -21.27 -19.41
C VAL A 111 3.12 -22.04 -20.38
N SER A 112 2.52 -22.85 -21.26
CA SER A 112 3.25 -23.64 -22.27
C SER A 112 3.57 -22.85 -23.55
N ALA A 113 2.83 -21.77 -23.82
CA ALA A 113 3.25 -20.76 -24.78
C ALA A 113 4.48 -20.07 -24.18
N GLY A 114 5.66 -20.38 -24.72
CA GLY A 114 6.96 -19.96 -24.20
C GLY A 114 7.13 -18.44 -24.02
N PRO A 115 8.35 -17.98 -23.64
CA PRO A 115 8.56 -16.62 -23.18
C PRO A 115 8.06 -15.61 -24.20
N VAL A 116 6.98 -14.93 -23.85
CA VAL A 116 6.56 -13.70 -24.53
C VAL A 116 7.75 -12.77 -24.45
N GLN A 117 8.34 -12.44 -25.59
CA GLN A 117 9.30 -11.36 -25.69
C GLN A 117 8.62 -10.12 -25.12
N THR A 118 9.02 -9.73 -23.91
CA THR A 118 8.59 -8.51 -23.25
C THR A 118 9.15 -7.33 -24.04
N ALA A 119 8.47 -6.97 -25.11
CA ALA A 119 8.73 -5.77 -25.88
C ALA A 119 7.44 -4.96 -25.99
N VAL A 120 6.81 -4.66 -24.86
CA VAL A 120 5.95 -3.48 -24.68
C VAL A 120 6.08 -3.05 -23.22
N LEU A 121 6.79 -1.95 -22.96
CA LEU A 121 6.49 -1.11 -21.80
C LEU A 121 5.24 -0.32 -22.20
N PRO A 122 4.03 -0.62 -21.70
CA PRO A 122 2.95 0.33 -21.87
C PRO A 122 3.32 1.51 -20.98
N ALA A 123 3.53 2.64 -21.63
CA ALA A 123 3.85 3.90 -20.99
C ALA A 123 2.86 4.16 -19.86
N VAL A 124 3.37 4.18 -18.63
CA VAL A 124 2.65 4.59 -17.42
C VAL A 124 2.52 6.12 -17.47
N GLN A 125 1.82 6.64 -18.48
CA GLN A 125 1.61 8.08 -18.72
C GLN A 125 0.51 8.68 -17.82
N ALA A 126 -0.10 7.89 -16.94
CA ALA A 126 -1.21 8.33 -16.08
C ALA A 126 -0.82 8.63 -14.62
N MET A 127 0.46 8.52 -14.23
CA MET A 127 0.92 8.85 -12.87
C MET A 127 1.86 10.07 -12.81
N SER A 128 1.90 10.92 -13.83
CA SER A 128 2.67 12.17 -13.79
C SER A 128 2.15 13.20 -12.77
N VAL A 129 0.93 13.02 -12.26
CA VAL A 129 0.37 13.81 -11.15
C VAL A 129 1.03 13.48 -9.81
N PHE A 130 1.62 12.29 -9.68
CA PHE A 130 2.30 11.83 -8.46
C PHE A 130 3.81 11.67 -8.64
N ASP A 131 4.36 12.15 -9.74
CA ASP A 131 5.81 12.21 -9.90
C ASP A 131 6.41 13.13 -8.82
N ALA A 132 7.59 12.76 -8.33
CA ALA A 132 8.23 13.43 -7.19
C ALA A 132 8.54 14.93 -7.42
N VAL A 133 8.35 15.42 -8.64
CA VAL A 133 8.52 16.82 -9.02
C VAL A 133 7.20 17.37 -9.57
N PRO A 134 6.35 18.00 -8.74
CA PRO A 134 5.15 18.65 -9.25
C PRO A 134 5.54 19.83 -10.18
N PRO A 135 4.71 20.16 -11.19
CA PRO A 135 4.95 21.33 -12.02
C PRO A 135 4.95 22.59 -11.15
N GLY A 136 6.09 23.29 -11.09
CA GLY A 136 6.26 24.52 -10.32
C GLY A 136 7.21 24.47 -9.11
N ASN A 137 7.88 23.34 -8.84
CA ASN A 137 8.89 23.27 -7.77
C ASN A 137 10.24 23.88 -8.19
N LEU A 138 10.98 24.42 -7.22
CA LEU A 138 12.37 24.83 -7.37
C LEU A 138 13.27 23.58 -7.37
N CYS A 139 14.11 23.44 -8.39
CA CYS A 139 15.02 22.30 -8.50
C CYS A 139 15.96 22.28 -7.27
N PRO A 140 16.09 21.16 -6.53
CA PRO A 140 16.98 21.11 -5.36
C PRO A 140 18.46 21.26 -5.75
N ARG A 141 18.81 21.01 -7.03
CA ARG A 141 20.12 21.30 -7.64
C ARG A 141 19.96 21.65 -9.13
N PRO A 142 20.81 22.52 -9.70
CA PRO A 142 20.65 23.04 -11.06
C PRO A 142 20.75 21.98 -12.18
N HIS A 143 21.46 20.87 -11.95
CA HIS A 143 21.61 19.79 -12.94
C HIS A 143 20.44 18.80 -12.99
N ALA A 144 19.53 18.82 -12.00
CA ALA A 144 18.38 17.92 -11.97
C ALA A 144 17.33 18.24 -13.04
N CYS A 145 17.33 19.47 -13.56
CA CYS A 145 16.32 19.98 -14.49
C CYS A 145 16.77 19.94 -15.97
N LEU A 146 18.01 19.52 -16.25
CA LEU A 146 18.59 19.51 -17.60
C LEU A 146 18.36 18.21 -18.40
N LEU A 147 17.68 17.19 -17.83
CA LEU A 147 17.47 15.92 -18.53
C LEU A 147 16.27 15.89 -19.50
N VAL A 148 15.51 16.98 -19.61
CA VAL A 148 14.38 17.08 -20.55
C VAL A 148 14.57 18.26 -21.50
N SER A 149 15.53 18.15 -22.42
CA SER A 149 15.44 18.80 -23.74
C SER A 149 16.63 18.45 -24.63
N VAL A 150 16.51 17.42 -25.48
CA VAL A 150 16.98 17.50 -26.89
C VAL A 150 16.16 16.54 -27.74
N SER A 151 15.20 17.08 -28.50
CA SER A 151 14.84 16.53 -29.82
C SER A 151 14.60 17.73 -30.74
N ARG A 152 15.54 17.96 -31.66
CA ARG A 152 15.32 18.79 -32.85
C ARG A 152 14.49 18.02 -33.87
#